data_AF-A0A8C9L7E8-F1
#
_entry.id   AF-A0A8C9L7E8-F1
#
_cell.length_a   1.000
_cell.length_b   1.000
_cell.length_c   1.000
_cell.angle_alpha   90.00
_cell.angle_beta   90.00
_cell.angle_gamma   90.00
#
_symmetry.space_group_name_H-M   'P 1'
#
loop_
_entity.id
_entity.type
_entity.pdbx_description
1 polymer ?
#
loop_
_entity_poly.entity_id
_entity_poly.type
_entity_poly.pdbx_seq_one_letter_code
_entity_poly.pdbx_strand_id
1 'polypeptide(L)'
;MEDGAVSVTFSRAVGTPPQLTLQNRPLTPWSSAERRGRPSCTWLCPLPADLATPLAEQEPIRAAWCHGSAHGEVMLSPKGEKEAWWAEPVVPQELFWPEVGGAERAVLEELLGACRELLELEPHSRGCLLTLLLLLAAIDPLGHEEEMRRCLQALKEADPLRIGFVADMASRAELALALLREGAEPEELHLSGKGLTSLPLLERLGCVTLLDLGGNALQGLPQTLGALRRLQVLDVSCNQIATLQGVPPLPRLRELRLDGNPISHAPALAALAACPRLSVLRLAETPLAATPDASARLAELLPRVTVVLS
;
A
#
# COMPACT_ATOMS: atom_id res chain seq x y z
N MET A 1 -3.93 -24.20 7.33
CA MET A 1 -2.72 -24.69 6.65
C MET A 1 -2.76 -24.15 5.22
N GLU A 2 -2.28 -22.93 5.00
CA GLU A 2 -1.86 -22.49 3.66
C GLU A 2 -0.36 -22.79 3.60
N ASP A 3 -0.02 -24.06 3.40
CA ASP A 3 1.37 -24.46 3.18
C ASP A 3 1.71 -24.13 1.72
N GLY A 4 2.32 -22.95 1.53
CA GLY A 4 2.81 -22.47 0.23
C GLY A 4 1.72 -21.89 -0.69
N ALA A 5 1.83 -20.61 -1.00
CA ALA A 5 1.00 -19.97 -2.03
C ALA A 5 1.85 -19.00 -2.86
N VAL A 6 1.57 -18.96 -4.17
CA VAL A 6 2.07 -17.95 -5.09
C VAL A 6 1.07 -16.81 -5.13
N SER A 7 1.55 -15.58 -4.95
CA SER A 7 0.75 -14.37 -5.06
C SER A 7 1.26 -13.53 -6.23
N VAL A 8 0.35 -13.03 -7.06
CA VAL A 8 0.65 -12.08 -8.14
C VAL A 8 -0.20 -10.84 -7.92
N THR A 9 0.44 -9.68 -7.90
CA THR A 9 -0.22 -8.40 -7.70
C THR A 9 -0.04 -7.53 -8.95
N PHE A 10 -1.14 -6.98 -9.45
CA PHE A 10 -1.18 -6.06 -10.58
C PHE A 10 -1.29 -4.62 -10.10
N SER A 11 -0.78 -3.68 -10.90
CA SER A 11 -0.91 -2.23 -10.68
C SER A 11 -2.36 -1.71 -10.72
N ARG A 12 -3.30 -2.52 -11.20
CA ARG A 12 -4.74 -2.23 -11.21
C ARG A 12 -5.55 -3.52 -11.14
N ALA A 13 -6.81 -3.41 -10.75
CA ALA A 13 -7.70 -4.56 -10.69
C ALA A 13 -7.96 -5.13 -12.09
N VAL A 14 -7.70 -6.43 -12.28
CA VAL A 14 -7.93 -7.14 -13.54
C VAL A 14 -9.01 -8.21 -13.38
N GLY A 15 -9.83 -8.40 -14.41
CA GLY A 15 -10.95 -9.36 -14.40
C GLY A 15 -10.55 -10.82 -14.70
N THR A 16 -9.32 -11.04 -15.18
CA THR A 16 -8.80 -12.36 -15.55
C THR A 16 -7.52 -12.65 -14.79
N PRO A 17 -7.29 -13.91 -14.37
CA PRO A 17 -6.06 -14.29 -13.68
C PRO A 17 -4.83 -14.17 -14.58
N PRO A 18 -3.62 -14.04 -13.99
CA PRO A 18 -2.38 -14.07 -14.74
C PRO A 18 -2.16 -15.44 -15.40
N GLN A 19 -1.49 -15.46 -16.55
CA GLN A 19 -0.81 -16.65 -17.02
C GLN A 19 0.61 -16.60 -16.49
N LEU A 20 0.93 -17.44 -15.51
CA LEU A 20 2.26 -17.53 -14.90
C LEU A 20 2.74 -18.97 -14.97
N THR A 21 4.01 -19.12 -15.33
CA THR A 21 4.73 -20.40 -15.28
C THR A 21 5.89 -20.29 -14.31
N LEU A 22 6.11 -21.34 -13.51
CA LEU A 22 7.32 -21.51 -12.69
C LEU A 22 8.09 -22.74 -13.20
N GLN A 23 9.36 -22.57 -13.54
CA GLN A 23 10.19 -23.61 -14.18
C GLN A 23 9.48 -24.26 -15.40
N ASN A 24 8.87 -23.44 -16.25
CA ASN A 24 8.05 -23.86 -17.41
C ASN A 24 6.76 -24.62 -17.08
N ARG A 25 6.32 -24.69 -15.82
CA ARG A 25 5.06 -25.30 -15.42
C ARG A 25 3.98 -24.23 -15.20
N PRO A 26 2.83 -24.31 -15.87
CA PRO A 26 1.74 -23.35 -15.67
C PRO A 26 1.11 -23.53 -14.29
N LEU A 27 0.85 -22.41 -13.62
CA LEU A 27 0.19 -22.38 -12.32
C LEU A 27 -1.33 -22.25 -12.47
N THR A 28 -2.05 -23.13 -11.79
CA THR A 28 -3.52 -23.21 -11.74
C THR A 28 -3.93 -24.10 -10.56
N PRO A 29 -5.10 -23.89 -9.91
CA PRO A 29 -6.09 -22.84 -10.17
C PRO A 29 -5.78 -21.51 -9.48
N TRP A 30 -6.23 -20.42 -10.10
CA TRP A 30 -6.15 -19.07 -9.53
C TRP A 30 -7.43 -18.69 -8.79
N SER A 31 -7.28 -17.96 -7.69
CA SER A 31 -8.36 -17.33 -6.94
C SER A 31 -8.07 -15.84 -6.69
N SER A 32 -9.11 -15.02 -6.63
CA SER A 32 -8.99 -13.60 -6.23
C SER A 32 -8.85 -13.52 -4.71
N ALA A 33 -7.92 -12.67 -4.24
CA ALA A 33 -7.72 -12.42 -2.81
C ALA A 33 -8.80 -11.51 -2.19
N GLU A 34 -9.45 -10.67 -2.99
CA GLU A 34 -10.39 -9.63 -2.52
C GLU A 34 -11.85 -10.11 -2.54
N ARG A 35 -12.32 -10.70 -3.66
CA ARG A 35 -13.67 -11.27 -3.76
C ARG A 35 -13.86 -12.15 -5.01
N ARG A 36 -14.51 -13.30 -4.85
CA ARG A 36 -14.84 -14.20 -5.97
C ARG A 36 -15.71 -13.50 -7.02
N GLY A 37 -15.28 -13.53 -8.28
CA GLY A 37 -16.06 -13.03 -9.43
C GLY A 37 -15.99 -11.52 -9.67
N ARG A 38 -15.08 -10.78 -9.00
CA ARG A 38 -14.81 -9.37 -9.29
C ARG A 38 -13.38 -9.19 -9.78
N PRO A 39 -13.08 -8.09 -10.54
CA PRO A 39 -11.72 -7.70 -10.82
C PRO A 39 -10.92 -7.58 -9.53
N SER A 40 -9.66 -8.02 -9.56
CA SER A 40 -8.81 -8.02 -8.38
C SER A 40 -7.40 -7.58 -8.71
N CYS A 41 -6.78 -6.84 -7.79
CA CYS A 41 -5.37 -6.51 -7.91
C CYS A 41 -4.49 -7.72 -7.56
N THR A 42 -4.94 -8.58 -6.64
CA THR A 42 -4.14 -9.70 -6.13
C THR A 42 -4.77 -11.06 -6.43
N TRP A 43 -3.99 -11.94 -7.06
CA TRP A 43 -4.36 -13.30 -7.41
C TRP A 43 -3.49 -14.32 -6.70
N LEU A 44 -4.10 -15.41 -6.25
CA LEU A 44 -3.47 -16.47 -5.47
C LEU A 44 -3.56 -17.80 -6.20
N CYS A 45 -2.48 -18.58 -6.15
CA CYS A 45 -2.43 -19.97 -6.60
C CYS A 45 -1.73 -20.81 -5.52
N PRO A 46 -2.23 -22.01 -5.18
CA PRO A 46 -1.49 -22.94 -4.34
C PRO A 46 -0.10 -23.22 -4.94
N LEU A 47 0.93 -23.28 -4.09
CA LEU A 47 2.27 -23.62 -4.54
C LEU A 47 2.34 -25.13 -4.84
N PRO A 48 2.76 -25.55 -6.04
CA PRO A 48 2.99 -26.96 -6.35
C PRO A 48 4.04 -27.59 -5.41
N ALA A 49 3.78 -28.79 -4.91
CA ALA A 49 4.62 -29.44 -3.89
C ALA A 49 6.07 -29.70 -4.37
N ASP A 50 6.25 -29.93 -5.66
CA ASP A 50 7.55 -30.12 -6.32
C ASP A 50 8.39 -28.84 -6.40
N LEU A 51 7.76 -27.66 -6.28
CA LEU A 51 8.46 -26.37 -6.22
C LEU A 51 8.79 -25.94 -4.77
N ALA A 52 8.38 -26.71 -3.77
CA ALA A 52 8.81 -26.47 -2.38
C ALA A 52 10.30 -26.86 -2.19
N THR A 53 10.80 -27.84 -2.92
CA THR A 53 12.19 -28.33 -2.81
C THR A 53 13.22 -27.30 -3.30
N PRO A 54 13.07 -26.67 -4.48
CA PRO A 54 13.99 -25.61 -4.92
C PRO A 54 14.09 -24.43 -3.94
N LEU A 55 12.98 -24.06 -3.28
CA LEU A 55 13.01 -23.03 -2.23
C LEU A 55 13.83 -23.47 -1.02
N ALA A 56 13.66 -24.72 -0.58
CA ALA A 56 14.43 -25.29 0.53
C ALA A 56 15.92 -25.44 0.19
N GLU A 57 16.24 -25.76 -1.07
CA GLU A 57 17.62 -25.92 -1.58
C GLU A 57 18.25 -24.59 -2.03
N GLN A 58 17.55 -23.46 -1.87
CA GLN A 58 17.99 -22.12 -2.25
C GLN A 58 18.32 -21.98 -3.75
N GLU A 59 17.66 -22.76 -4.60
CA GLU A 59 17.84 -22.72 -6.05
C GLU A 59 17.00 -21.61 -6.71
N PRO A 60 17.54 -20.88 -7.70
CA PRO A 60 16.77 -19.90 -8.46
C PRO A 60 15.59 -20.50 -9.23
N ILE A 61 14.42 -19.85 -9.16
CA ILE A 61 13.18 -20.29 -9.81
C ILE A 61 12.87 -19.36 -10.98
N ARG A 62 12.88 -19.89 -12.22
CA ARG A 62 12.45 -19.15 -13.40
C ARG A 62 10.94 -18.91 -13.36
N ALA A 63 10.53 -17.65 -13.35
CA ALA A 63 9.13 -17.24 -13.41
C ALA A 63 8.89 -16.45 -14.70
N ALA A 64 7.95 -16.91 -15.52
CA ALA A 64 7.57 -16.21 -16.75
C ALA A 64 6.06 -15.98 -16.78
N TRP A 65 5.65 -14.76 -17.09
CA TRP A 65 4.26 -14.35 -17.07
C TRP A 65 3.81 -13.64 -18.35
N CYS A 66 2.52 -13.72 -18.63
CA CYS A 66 1.85 -13.00 -19.69
C CYS A 66 0.43 -12.59 -19.24
N HIS A 67 0.04 -11.34 -19.51
CA HIS A 67 -1.32 -10.85 -19.35
C HIS A 67 -1.58 -9.71 -20.35
N GLY A 68 -2.47 -9.96 -21.32
CA GLY A 68 -2.69 -9.02 -22.43
C GLY A 68 -1.42 -8.86 -23.28
N SER A 69 -0.93 -7.63 -23.42
CA SER A 69 0.35 -7.32 -24.09
C SER A 69 1.55 -7.33 -23.14
N ALA A 70 1.32 -7.30 -21.83
CA ALA A 70 2.38 -7.32 -20.83
C ALA A 70 2.89 -8.75 -20.66
N HIS A 71 4.21 -8.91 -20.72
CA HIS A 71 4.88 -10.18 -20.51
C HIS A 71 6.25 -9.92 -19.91
N GLY A 72 6.80 -10.92 -19.23
CA GLY A 72 8.12 -10.82 -18.66
C GLY A 72 8.61 -12.15 -18.16
N GLU A 73 9.90 -12.17 -17.84
CA GLU A 73 10.58 -13.30 -17.27
C GLU A 73 11.60 -12.84 -16.25
N VAL A 74 11.64 -13.53 -15.12
CA VAL A 74 12.57 -13.23 -14.03
C VAL A 74 13.08 -14.52 -13.39
N MET A 75 14.31 -14.47 -12.90
CA MET A 75 14.86 -15.49 -12.02
C MET A 75 14.60 -15.07 -10.58
N LEU A 76 13.68 -15.76 -9.91
CA LEU A 76 13.40 -15.56 -8.50
C LEU A 76 14.49 -16.26 -7.68
N SER A 77 15.40 -15.48 -7.10
CA SER A 77 16.33 -16.01 -6.10
C SER A 77 15.58 -16.18 -4.77
N PRO A 78 15.72 -17.34 -4.10
CA PRO A 78 15.22 -17.52 -2.75
C PRO A 78 15.81 -16.47 -1.81
N LYS A 79 14.96 -15.93 -0.95
CA LYS A 79 15.28 -14.90 0.04
C LYS A 79 14.87 -15.46 1.40
N GLY A 80 15.84 -16.09 2.06
CA GLY A 80 15.60 -16.95 3.22
C GLY A 80 15.06 -18.32 2.82
N GLU A 81 14.75 -19.16 3.81
CA GLU A 81 14.53 -20.60 3.59
C GLU A 81 13.24 -20.97 2.84
N LYS A 82 12.25 -20.07 2.77
CA LYS A 82 10.87 -20.45 2.42
C LYS A 82 10.19 -19.52 1.42
N GLU A 83 10.89 -18.53 0.90
CA GLU A 83 10.28 -17.41 0.19
C GLU A 83 11.15 -16.93 -0.96
N ALA A 84 10.49 -16.50 -2.03
CA ALA A 84 11.12 -15.78 -3.12
C ALA A 84 10.10 -14.76 -3.64
N TRP A 85 10.57 -13.60 -4.06
CA TRP A 85 9.72 -12.55 -4.61
C TRP A 85 10.51 -11.69 -5.57
N TRP A 86 9.76 -11.02 -6.42
CA TRP A 86 10.25 -10.00 -7.33
C TRP A 86 9.20 -8.90 -7.42
N ALA A 87 9.67 -7.67 -7.51
CA ALA A 87 8.85 -6.52 -7.80
C ALA A 87 9.42 -5.78 -9.03
N GLU A 88 8.52 -5.23 -9.83
CA GLU A 88 8.89 -4.38 -10.95
C GLU A 88 9.63 -3.12 -10.43
N PRO A 89 10.70 -2.68 -11.11
CA PRO A 89 11.41 -1.46 -10.74
C PRO A 89 10.47 -0.26 -10.60
N VAL A 90 10.77 0.61 -9.63
CA VAL A 90 9.99 1.83 -9.44
C VAL A 90 10.37 2.84 -10.51
N VAL A 91 9.40 3.19 -11.37
CA VAL A 91 9.56 4.20 -12.41
C VAL A 91 8.82 5.47 -11.96
N PRO A 92 9.50 6.62 -11.77
CA PRO A 92 8.87 7.85 -11.28
C PRO A 92 7.63 8.25 -12.08
N GLN A 93 7.68 8.15 -13.41
CA GLN A 93 6.58 8.52 -14.31
C GLN A 93 5.32 7.65 -14.12
N GLU A 94 5.45 6.45 -13.57
CA GLU A 94 4.29 5.58 -13.28
C GLU A 94 3.67 5.87 -11.92
N LEU A 95 4.45 6.44 -11.00
CA LEU A 95 3.98 6.79 -9.65
C LEU A 95 3.23 8.12 -9.64
N PHE A 96 3.71 9.09 -10.43
CA PHE A 96 3.13 10.43 -10.52
C PHE A 96 2.50 10.62 -11.90
N TRP A 97 1.16 10.73 -11.94
CA TRP A 97 0.37 11.12 -13.12
C TRP A 97 0.95 10.67 -14.48
N PRO A 98 0.77 9.39 -14.87
CA PRO A 98 1.40 8.80 -16.07
C PRO A 98 1.07 9.49 -17.40
N GLU A 99 0.09 10.40 -17.41
CA GLU A 99 -0.31 11.21 -18.56
C GLU A 99 0.78 12.22 -19.00
N VAL A 100 1.72 12.57 -18.12
CA VAL A 100 2.82 13.51 -18.42
C VAL A 100 4.04 12.80 -19.07
N GLY A 101 4.06 11.46 -19.07
CA GLY A 101 5.23 10.61 -19.29
C GLY A 101 5.83 10.51 -20.70
N GLY A 102 5.66 11.52 -21.57
CA GLY A 102 6.21 11.51 -22.93
C GLY A 102 6.74 12.85 -23.47
N ALA A 103 6.68 13.91 -22.69
CA ALA A 103 7.16 15.24 -23.11
C ALA A 103 8.68 15.37 -22.96
N GLU A 104 9.31 16.17 -23.81
CA GLU A 104 10.73 16.50 -23.68
C GLU A 104 10.99 17.29 -22.39
N ARG A 105 11.99 16.87 -21.62
CA ARG A 105 12.34 17.47 -20.33
C ARG A 105 12.54 18.99 -20.39
N ALA A 106 13.17 19.49 -21.45
CA ALA A 106 13.40 20.92 -21.64
C ALA A 106 12.09 21.73 -21.72
N VAL A 107 11.07 21.17 -22.38
CA VAL A 107 9.73 21.80 -22.48
C VAL A 107 9.05 21.84 -21.11
N LEU A 108 9.17 20.76 -20.32
CA LEU A 108 8.61 20.72 -18.97
C LEU A 108 9.29 21.75 -18.04
N GLU A 109 10.61 21.90 -18.15
CA GLU A 109 11.38 22.89 -17.37
C GLU A 109 11.03 24.34 -17.76
N GLU A 110 10.80 24.62 -19.05
CA GLU A 110 10.31 25.93 -19.51
C GLU A 110 8.92 26.25 -18.95
N LEU A 111 7.99 25.29 -19.05
CA LEU A 111 6.65 25.41 -18.47
C LEU A 111 6.68 25.57 -16.95
N LEU A 112 7.62 24.92 -16.27
CA LEU A 112 7.81 25.05 -14.82
C LEU A 112 8.21 26.48 -14.47
N GLY A 113 9.14 27.08 -15.23
CA GLY A 113 9.53 28.48 -15.09
C GLY A 113 8.34 29.43 -15.27
N ALA A 114 7.58 29.25 -16.35
CA ALA A 114 6.40 30.07 -16.63
C ALA A 114 5.31 29.95 -15.54
N CYS A 115 5.11 28.76 -14.97
CA CYS A 115 4.17 28.58 -13.85
C CYS A 115 4.61 29.34 -12.60
N ARG A 116 5.91 29.35 -12.28
CA ARG A 116 6.44 30.09 -11.12
C ARG A 116 6.23 31.59 -11.29
N GLU A 117 6.56 32.14 -12.46
CA GLU A 117 6.32 33.57 -12.78
C GLU A 117 4.84 33.93 -12.68
N LEU A 118 3.94 33.07 -13.18
CA LEU A 118 2.50 33.31 -13.08
C LEU A 118 2.01 33.30 -11.63
N LEU A 119 2.56 32.44 -10.77
CA LEU A 119 2.20 32.40 -9.35
C LEU A 119 2.75 33.58 -8.55
N GLU A 120 3.80 34.27 -9.02
CA GLU A 120 4.21 35.55 -8.43
C GLU A 120 3.14 36.64 -8.66
N LEU A 121 2.45 36.59 -9.80
CA LEU A 121 1.36 37.52 -10.14
C LEU A 121 0.03 37.10 -9.50
N GLU A 122 -0.29 35.81 -9.53
CA GLU A 122 -1.54 35.24 -9.02
C GLU A 122 -1.28 34.05 -8.07
N PRO A 123 -0.91 34.29 -6.80
CA PRO A 123 -0.47 33.24 -5.87
C PRO A 123 -1.50 32.15 -5.58
N HIS A 124 -2.79 32.46 -5.77
CA HIS A 124 -3.91 31.55 -5.49
C HIS A 124 -4.53 30.98 -6.77
N SER A 125 -3.84 31.06 -7.91
CA SER A 125 -4.29 30.47 -9.17
C SER A 125 -4.30 28.94 -9.08
N ARG A 126 -5.45 28.36 -8.76
CA ARG A 126 -5.66 26.91 -8.56
C ARG A 126 -5.15 26.06 -9.73
N GLY A 127 -5.42 26.51 -10.95
CA GLY A 127 -4.97 25.82 -12.16
C GLY A 127 -3.45 25.84 -12.28
N CYS A 128 -2.83 26.99 -12.01
CA CYS A 128 -1.37 27.10 -12.06
C CYS A 128 -0.69 26.30 -10.94
N LEU A 129 -1.22 26.31 -9.72
CA LEU A 129 -0.73 25.47 -8.62
C LEU A 129 -0.80 23.98 -8.98
N LEU A 130 -1.94 23.51 -9.51
CA LEU A 130 -2.06 22.11 -9.93
C LEU A 130 -1.05 21.76 -11.03
N THR A 131 -0.91 22.62 -12.05
CA THR A 131 0.08 22.41 -13.13
C THR A 131 1.51 22.41 -12.59
N LEU A 132 1.87 23.33 -11.69
CA LEU A 132 3.17 23.36 -11.04
C LEU A 132 3.45 22.04 -10.32
N LEU A 133 2.51 21.54 -9.51
CA LEU A 133 2.65 20.26 -8.81
C LEU A 133 2.92 19.10 -9.78
N LEU A 134 2.18 19.02 -10.88
CA LEU A 134 2.34 17.97 -11.89
C LEU A 134 3.72 18.06 -12.58
N LEU A 135 4.20 19.27 -12.88
CA LEU A 135 5.51 19.49 -13.49
C LEU A 135 6.65 19.11 -12.54
N LEU A 136 6.59 19.56 -11.28
CA LEU A 136 7.57 19.20 -10.25
C LEU A 136 7.68 17.68 -10.09
N ALA A 137 6.53 16.99 -10.04
CA ALA A 137 6.47 15.55 -9.90
C ALA A 137 6.97 14.79 -11.14
N ALA A 138 6.85 15.37 -12.34
CA ALA A 138 7.28 14.76 -13.58
C ALA A 138 8.79 14.95 -13.87
N ILE A 139 9.37 16.09 -13.46
CA ILE A 139 10.76 16.45 -13.75
C ILE A 139 11.73 15.79 -12.78
N ASP A 140 11.55 16.03 -11.48
CA ASP A 140 12.40 15.52 -10.41
C ASP A 140 11.64 15.56 -9.07
N PRO A 141 10.78 14.56 -8.80
CA PRO A 141 9.94 14.56 -7.62
C PRO A 141 10.75 14.58 -6.31
N LEU A 142 11.90 13.90 -6.27
CA LEU A 142 12.77 13.88 -5.09
C LEU A 142 13.48 15.23 -4.89
N GLY A 143 13.94 15.88 -5.97
CA GLY A 143 14.54 17.21 -5.92
C GLY A 143 13.54 18.32 -5.55
N HIS A 144 12.25 18.11 -5.78
CA HIS A 144 11.19 19.10 -5.60
C HIS A 144 10.21 18.84 -4.45
N GLU A 145 10.50 17.88 -3.58
CA GLU A 145 9.61 17.45 -2.49
C GLU A 145 9.03 18.60 -1.63
N GLU A 146 9.88 19.50 -1.15
CA GLU A 146 9.45 20.65 -0.32
C GLU A 146 8.61 21.65 -1.12
N GLU A 147 8.87 21.82 -2.41
CA GLU A 147 8.06 22.67 -3.28
C GLU A 147 6.71 22.02 -3.58
N MET A 148 6.67 20.71 -3.81
CA MET A 148 5.43 19.95 -3.97
C MET A 148 4.55 20.06 -2.72
N ARG A 149 5.12 19.91 -1.51
CA ARG A 149 4.37 20.08 -0.26
C ARG A 149 3.81 21.48 -0.09
N ARG A 150 4.62 22.51 -0.34
CA ARG A 150 4.17 23.92 -0.31
C ARG A 150 3.06 24.18 -1.33
N CYS A 151 3.20 23.63 -2.53
CA CYS A 151 2.21 23.75 -3.59
C CYS A 151 0.88 23.08 -3.22
N LEU A 152 0.92 21.86 -2.67
CA LEU A 152 -0.26 21.15 -2.15
C LEU A 152 -0.95 21.94 -1.02
N GLN A 153 -0.17 22.55 -0.13
CA GLN A 153 -0.71 23.39 0.93
C GLN A 153 -1.40 24.65 0.37
N ALA A 154 -0.73 25.37 -0.53
CA ALA A 154 -1.31 26.53 -1.20
C ALA A 154 -2.58 26.16 -2.00
N LEU A 155 -2.62 24.97 -2.61
CA LEU A 155 -3.79 24.48 -3.33
C LEU A 155 -4.97 24.19 -2.41
N LYS A 156 -4.74 23.67 -1.20
CA LYS A 156 -5.78 23.49 -0.17
C LYS A 156 -6.40 24.83 0.24
N GLU A 157 -5.56 25.85 0.39
CA GLU A 157 -6.00 27.21 0.76
C GLU A 157 -6.76 27.90 -0.37
N ALA A 158 -6.31 27.72 -1.61
CA ALA A 158 -6.91 28.31 -2.80
C ALA A 158 -8.22 27.61 -3.23
N ASP A 159 -8.43 26.33 -2.88
CA ASP A 159 -9.66 25.60 -3.19
C ASP A 159 -10.21 24.78 -1.99
N PRO A 160 -10.83 25.46 -1.00
CA PRO A 160 -11.35 24.78 0.19
C PRO A 160 -12.43 23.74 -0.12
N LEU A 161 -13.16 23.89 -1.24
CA LEU A 161 -14.21 22.95 -1.66
C LEU A 161 -13.63 21.59 -2.10
N ARG A 162 -12.33 21.52 -2.41
CA ARG A 162 -11.63 20.30 -2.85
C ARG A 162 -10.56 19.83 -1.87
N ILE A 163 -10.62 20.25 -0.60
CA ILE A 163 -9.59 19.92 0.39
C ILE A 163 -9.33 18.41 0.54
N GLY A 164 -10.37 17.58 0.48
CA GLY A 164 -10.23 16.12 0.53
C GLY A 164 -9.48 15.55 -0.68
N PHE A 165 -9.81 16.03 -1.89
CA PHE A 165 -9.10 15.64 -3.11
C PHE A 165 -7.62 16.04 -3.05
N VAL A 166 -7.31 17.24 -2.56
CA VAL A 166 -5.92 17.69 -2.42
C VAL A 166 -5.17 16.92 -1.32
N ALA A 167 -5.85 16.54 -0.24
CA ALA A 167 -5.28 15.68 0.80
C ALA A 167 -4.97 14.26 0.28
N ASP A 168 -5.81 13.70 -0.58
CA ASP A 168 -5.55 12.42 -1.23
C ASP A 168 -4.41 12.51 -2.24
N MET A 169 -4.30 13.61 -2.99
CA MET A 169 -3.13 13.88 -3.85
C MET A 169 -1.85 13.99 -3.03
N ALA A 170 -1.89 14.67 -1.87
CA ALA A 170 -0.76 14.74 -0.96
C ALA A 170 -0.38 13.35 -0.42
N SER A 171 -1.37 12.54 -0.05
CA SER A 171 -1.15 11.16 0.40
C SER A 171 -0.46 10.31 -0.68
N ARG A 172 -0.92 10.44 -1.94
CA ARG A 172 -0.26 9.79 -3.08
C ARG A 172 1.18 10.26 -3.25
N ALA A 173 1.43 11.57 -3.15
CA ALA A 173 2.76 12.12 -3.31
C ALA A 173 3.72 11.58 -2.25
N GLU A 174 3.33 11.54 -0.96
CA GLU A 174 4.17 11.00 0.12
C GLU A 174 4.50 9.51 -0.09
N LEU A 175 3.51 8.69 -0.45
CA LEU A 175 3.76 7.27 -0.73
C LEU A 175 4.66 7.06 -1.96
N ALA A 176 4.46 7.84 -3.01
CA ALA A 176 5.26 7.77 -4.21
C ALA A 176 6.71 8.22 -3.96
N LEU A 177 6.93 9.28 -3.18
CA LEU A 177 8.27 9.71 -2.75
C LEU A 177 8.96 8.64 -1.90
N ALA A 178 8.23 7.98 -1.00
CA ALA A 178 8.77 6.89 -0.19
C ALA A 178 9.18 5.69 -1.07
N LEU A 179 8.34 5.28 -2.02
CA LEU A 179 8.67 4.23 -3.00
C LEU A 179 9.92 4.58 -3.83
N LEU A 180 10.09 5.84 -4.23
CA LEU A 180 11.27 6.27 -4.96
C LEU A 180 12.55 6.21 -4.13
N ARG A 181 12.47 6.44 -2.82
CA ARG A 181 13.62 6.41 -1.91
C ARG A 181 14.02 4.97 -1.56
N GLU A 182 13.05 4.13 -1.24
CA GLU A 182 13.29 2.76 -0.79
C GLU A 182 13.47 1.78 -1.97
N GLY A 183 12.95 2.10 -3.15
CA GLY A 183 12.99 1.26 -4.33
C GLY A 183 11.84 0.25 -4.41
N ALA A 184 12.03 -0.81 -5.21
CA ALA A 184 10.97 -1.74 -5.58
C ALA A 184 10.65 -2.80 -4.51
N GLU A 185 11.57 -3.05 -3.59
CA GLU A 185 11.45 -4.12 -2.61
C GLU A 185 11.67 -3.66 -1.15
N PRO A 186 10.95 -2.62 -0.68
CA PRO A 186 11.06 -2.19 0.71
C PRO A 186 10.59 -3.31 1.65
N GLU A 187 11.40 -3.65 2.65
CA GLU A 187 11.00 -4.55 3.73
C GLU A 187 10.30 -3.80 4.87
N GLU A 188 10.69 -2.56 5.11
CA GLU A 188 10.13 -1.66 6.11
C GLU A 188 9.79 -0.33 5.44
N LEU A 189 8.63 0.23 5.77
CA LEU A 189 8.20 1.52 5.24
C LEU A 189 7.65 2.40 6.36
N HIS A 190 8.29 3.54 6.58
CA HIS A 190 7.92 4.51 7.61
C HIS A 190 7.26 5.75 7.00
N LEU A 191 5.97 5.89 7.27
CA LEU A 191 5.10 6.95 6.77
C LEU A 191 4.34 7.64 7.92
N SER A 192 4.88 7.55 9.14
CA SER A 192 4.33 8.19 10.32
C SER A 192 4.35 9.72 10.22
N GLY A 193 3.29 10.37 10.67
CA GLY A 193 3.22 11.83 10.75
C GLY A 193 3.19 12.56 9.40
N LYS A 194 2.72 11.92 8.33
CA LYS A 194 2.69 12.47 6.96
C LYS A 194 1.35 13.10 6.58
N GLY A 195 0.38 13.10 7.48
CA GLY A 195 -0.96 13.65 7.23
C GLY A 195 -1.75 12.86 6.18
N LEU A 196 -1.49 11.56 6.04
CA LEU A 196 -2.15 10.70 5.07
C LEU A 196 -3.65 10.58 5.36
N THR A 197 -4.48 10.79 4.34
CA THR A 197 -5.94 10.57 4.37
C THR A 197 -6.36 9.32 3.60
N SER A 198 -5.51 8.86 2.69
CA SER A 198 -5.71 7.63 1.91
C SER A 198 -4.38 6.88 1.69
N LEU A 199 -4.49 5.61 1.27
CA LEU A 199 -3.34 4.73 1.00
C LEU A 199 -3.39 4.23 -0.45
N PRO A 200 -3.03 5.07 -1.44
CA PRO A 200 -2.85 4.63 -2.82
C PRO A 200 -1.58 3.76 -2.94
N LEU A 201 -1.35 3.11 -4.08
CA LEU A 201 -0.08 2.42 -4.38
C LEU A 201 0.27 1.23 -3.47
N LEU A 202 -0.64 0.75 -2.62
CA LEU A 202 -0.42 -0.42 -1.76
C LEU A 202 -0.08 -1.68 -2.57
N GLU A 203 -0.53 -1.77 -3.81
CA GLU A 203 -0.20 -2.83 -4.75
C GLU A 203 1.31 -2.90 -5.11
N ARG A 204 2.05 -1.80 -4.91
CA ARG A 204 3.52 -1.75 -5.07
C ARG A 204 4.28 -2.16 -3.80
N LEU A 205 3.58 -2.37 -2.67
CA LEU A 205 4.18 -2.67 -1.36
C LEU A 205 4.14 -4.16 -1.00
N GLY A 206 4.05 -5.05 -1.98
CA GLY A 206 3.94 -6.50 -1.75
C GLY A 206 5.09 -7.12 -0.95
N CYS A 207 6.25 -6.47 -0.93
CA CYS A 207 7.48 -6.88 -0.24
C CYS A 207 7.49 -6.55 1.26
N VAL A 208 6.70 -5.55 1.68
CA VAL A 208 6.75 -4.94 3.01
C VAL A 208 6.36 -5.93 4.11
N THR A 209 7.15 -5.93 5.18
CA THR A 209 6.96 -6.70 6.40
C THR A 209 6.60 -5.82 7.60
N LEU A 210 7.04 -4.56 7.61
CA LEU A 210 6.67 -3.54 8.60
C LEU A 210 6.16 -2.29 7.88
N LEU A 211 4.94 -1.88 8.18
CA LEU A 211 4.36 -0.65 7.68
C LEU A 211 3.95 0.24 8.86
N ASP A 212 4.60 1.39 8.98
CA ASP A 212 4.30 2.39 10.01
C ASP A 212 3.55 3.57 9.39
N LEU A 213 2.28 3.72 9.79
CA LEU A 213 1.34 4.76 9.40
C LEU A 213 0.85 5.55 10.63
N GLY A 214 1.60 5.52 11.74
CA GLY A 214 1.23 6.23 12.97
C GLY A 214 1.02 7.74 12.76
N GLY A 215 0.15 8.38 13.53
CA GLY A 215 0.01 9.84 13.52
C GLY A 215 -0.44 10.43 12.19
N ASN A 216 -1.31 9.74 11.45
CA ASN A 216 -1.91 10.21 10.20
C ASN A 216 -3.40 10.55 10.38
N ALA A 217 -4.12 10.80 9.29
CA ALA A 217 -5.55 11.16 9.29
C ALA A 217 -6.41 10.08 8.60
N LEU A 218 -5.99 8.81 8.66
CA LEU A 218 -6.71 7.70 8.03
C LEU A 218 -8.01 7.42 8.78
N GLN A 219 -9.13 7.37 8.05
CA GLN A 219 -10.45 7.05 8.62
C GLN A 219 -10.79 5.56 8.53
N GLY A 220 -10.05 4.82 7.72
CA GLY A 220 -10.20 3.38 7.51
C GLY A 220 -9.04 2.86 6.66
N LEU A 221 -9.02 1.54 6.45
CA LEU A 221 -8.01 0.88 5.62
C LEU A 221 -8.66 0.30 4.35
N PRO A 222 -8.05 0.49 3.16
CA PRO A 222 -8.66 0.09 1.89
C PRO A 222 -8.56 -1.42 1.65
N GLN A 223 -9.39 -1.94 0.74
CA GLN A 223 -9.33 -3.35 0.30
C GLN A 223 -8.00 -3.72 -0.37
N THR A 224 -7.30 -2.76 -0.95
CA THR A 224 -5.98 -2.96 -1.56
C THR A 224 -4.90 -3.31 -0.55
N LEU A 225 -5.14 -3.14 0.77
CA LEU A 225 -4.22 -3.59 1.82
C LEU A 225 -3.94 -5.10 1.74
N GLY A 226 -4.83 -5.88 1.12
CA GLY A 226 -4.67 -7.32 0.91
C GLY A 226 -3.49 -7.69 0.00
N ALA A 227 -2.97 -6.73 -0.77
CA ALA A 227 -1.75 -6.90 -1.56
C ALA A 227 -0.49 -7.11 -0.68
N LEU A 228 -0.51 -6.64 0.57
CA LEU A 228 0.62 -6.73 1.49
C LEU A 228 0.67 -8.11 2.18
N ARG A 229 0.82 -9.16 1.37
CA ARG A 229 0.78 -10.56 1.82
C ARG A 229 1.92 -10.93 2.77
N ARG A 230 2.99 -10.12 2.80
CA ARG A 230 4.18 -10.29 3.66
C ARG A 230 4.12 -9.50 4.96
N LEU A 231 3.14 -8.62 5.13
CA LEU A 231 3.05 -7.72 6.28
C LEU A 231 2.96 -8.50 7.59
N GLN A 232 3.84 -8.18 8.53
CA GLN A 232 3.93 -8.78 9.86
C GLN A 232 3.58 -7.78 10.95
N VAL A 233 3.97 -6.51 10.78
CA VAL A 233 3.70 -5.44 11.73
C VAL A 233 3.01 -4.30 10.97
N LEU A 234 1.84 -3.90 11.46
CA LEU A 234 1.12 -2.73 10.97
C LEU A 234 0.90 -1.77 12.14
N ASP A 235 1.49 -0.59 12.06
CA ASP A 235 1.22 0.51 12.98
C ASP A 235 0.29 1.52 12.31
N VAL A 236 -0.91 1.69 12.84
CA VAL A 236 -1.88 2.71 12.42
C VAL A 236 -2.36 3.49 13.65
N SER A 237 -1.51 3.59 14.67
CA SER A 237 -1.79 4.36 15.89
C SER A 237 -2.05 5.84 15.56
N CYS A 238 -2.76 6.54 16.45
CA CYS A 238 -3.03 7.97 16.35
C CYS A 238 -3.60 8.37 14.96
N ASN A 239 -4.60 7.64 14.49
CA ASN A 239 -5.37 7.92 13.27
C ASN A 239 -6.85 8.18 13.63
N GLN A 240 -7.73 8.20 12.62
CA GLN A 240 -9.18 8.41 12.77
C GLN A 240 -9.98 7.13 12.47
N ILE A 241 -9.37 5.95 12.63
CA ILE A 241 -9.97 4.67 12.26
C ILE A 241 -11.03 4.28 13.29
N ALA A 242 -12.29 4.35 12.90
CA ALA A 242 -13.40 3.90 13.76
C ALA A 242 -13.72 2.40 13.60
N THR A 243 -13.31 1.79 12.48
CA THR A 243 -13.66 0.41 12.13
C THR A 243 -12.69 -0.21 11.13
N LEU A 244 -12.49 -1.52 11.25
CA LEU A 244 -11.75 -2.36 10.30
C LEU A 244 -12.67 -3.20 9.41
N GLN A 245 -13.96 -2.85 9.34
CA GLN A 245 -14.88 -3.51 8.43
C GLN A 245 -14.41 -3.37 6.98
N GLY A 246 -14.38 -4.50 6.27
CA GLY A 246 -13.95 -4.54 4.86
C GLY A 246 -12.44 -4.65 4.67
N VAL A 247 -11.64 -4.63 5.75
CA VAL A 247 -10.20 -4.91 5.67
C VAL A 247 -10.00 -6.39 5.29
N PRO A 248 -9.21 -6.70 4.26
CA PRO A 248 -8.97 -8.07 3.84
C PRO A 248 -8.09 -8.82 4.86
N PRO A 249 -8.16 -10.16 4.90
CA PRO A 249 -7.30 -10.95 5.77
C PRO A 249 -5.83 -10.76 5.40
N LEU A 250 -5.01 -10.46 6.41
CA LEU A 250 -3.57 -10.33 6.29
C LEU A 250 -2.93 -11.62 6.81
N PRO A 251 -2.47 -12.53 5.93
CA PRO A 251 -2.13 -13.92 6.29
C PRO A 251 -0.92 -14.03 7.22
N ARG A 252 -0.08 -12.98 7.26
CA ARG A 252 1.19 -12.94 7.99
C ARG A 252 1.26 -11.91 9.09
N LEU A 253 0.21 -11.12 9.27
CA LEU A 253 0.16 -10.09 10.30
C LEU A 253 0.28 -10.74 11.67
N ARG A 254 1.24 -10.29 12.47
CA ARG A 254 1.53 -10.76 13.84
C ARG A 254 1.18 -9.72 14.88
N GLU A 255 1.41 -8.45 14.54
CA GLU A 255 1.18 -7.31 15.41
C GLU A 255 0.40 -6.22 14.67
N LEU A 256 -0.67 -5.74 15.31
CA LEU A 256 -1.44 -4.59 14.85
C LEU A 256 -1.55 -3.57 15.98
N ARG A 257 -1.15 -2.33 15.71
CA ARG A 257 -1.26 -1.22 16.65
C ARG A 257 -2.33 -0.24 16.18
N LEU A 258 -3.35 -0.06 17.02
CA LEU A 258 -4.49 0.84 16.79
C LEU A 258 -4.62 1.85 17.94
N ASP A 259 -3.57 2.03 18.73
CA ASP A 259 -3.57 2.95 19.86
C ASP A 259 -4.04 4.35 19.44
N GLY A 260 -4.83 5.04 20.27
CA GLY A 260 -5.29 6.41 19.99
C GLY A 260 -6.27 6.56 18.82
N ASN A 261 -6.95 5.49 18.38
CA ASN A 261 -8.00 5.56 17.36
C ASN A 261 -9.43 5.61 17.98
N PRO A 262 -10.43 6.17 17.27
CA PRO A 262 -11.81 6.30 17.76
C PRO A 262 -12.62 4.98 17.70
N ILE A 263 -12.02 3.85 18.07
CA ILE A 263 -12.66 2.53 18.08
C ILE A 263 -13.50 2.39 19.34
N SER A 264 -14.82 2.27 19.19
CA SER A 264 -15.76 2.32 20.31
C SER A 264 -16.41 0.98 20.68
N HIS A 265 -16.28 -0.05 19.85
CA HIS A 265 -16.97 -1.32 20.07
C HIS A 265 -16.23 -2.50 19.43
N ALA A 266 -16.22 -3.65 20.09
CA ALA A 266 -15.48 -4.84 19.63
C ALA A 266 -15.84 -5.31 18.20
N PRO A 267 -17.11 -5.29 17.74
CA PRO A 267 -17.44 -5.70 16.36
C PRO A 267 -16.75 -4.88 15.26
N ALA A 268 -16.27 -3.67 15.57
CA ALA A 268 -15.46 -2.88 14.65
C ALA A 268 -14.14 -3.59 14.25
N LEU A 269 -13.70 -4.56 15.06
CA LEU A 269 -12.46 -5.34 14.89
C LEU A 269 -12.71 -6.75 14.32
N ALA A 270 -13.95 -7.10 13.97
CA ALA A 270 -14.31 -8.47 13.59
C ALA A 270 -13.51 -9.02 12.38
N ALA A 271 -13.02 -8.15 11.49
CA ALA A 271 -12.17 -8.54 10.36
C ALA A 271 -10.86 -9.24 10.80
N LEU A 272 -10.36 -8.93 12.00
CA LEU A 272 -9.12 -9.50 12.53
C LEU A 272 -9.22 -10.99 12.85
N ALA A 273 -10.44 -11.53 13.04
CA ALA A 273 -10.65 -12.95 13.22
C ALA A 273 -10.22 -13.79 11.99
N ALA A 274 -10.16 -13.15 10.81
CA ALA A 274 -9.68 -13.78 9.59
C ALA A 274 -8.15 -13.72 9.40
N CYS A 275 -7.41 -13.06 10.31
CA CYS A 275 -5.95 -12.98 10.27
C CYS A 275 -5.34 -14.15 11.10
N PRO A 276 -4.87 -15.24 10.47
CA PRO A 276 -4.56 -16.50 11.15
C PRO A 276 -3.31 -16.44 12.05
N ARG A 277 -2.44 -15.44 11.87
CA ARG A 277 -1.17 -15.29 12.58
C ARG A 277 -1.14 -14.11 13.54
N LEU A 278 -2.24 -13.37 13.66
CA LEU A 278 -2.30 -12.22 14.56
C LEU A 278 -2.14 -12.71 16.00
N SER A 279 -1.15 -12.16 16.70
CA SER A 279 -0.80 -12.56 18.06
C SER A 279 -0.86 -11.39 19.04
N VAL A 280 -0.64 -10.16 18.57
CA VAL A 280 -0.61 -8.96 19.41
C VAL A 280 -1.52 -7.90 18.78
N LEU A 281 -2.41 -7.34 19.59
CA LEU A 281 -3.28 -6.24 19.23
C LEU A 281 -3.18 -5.16 20.31
N ARG A 282 -2.78 -3.94 19.91
CA ARG A 282 -2.72 -2.79 20.81
C ARG A 282 -3.88 -1.83 20.56
N LEU A 283 -4.56 -1.44 21.62
CA LEU A 283 -5.77 -0.61 21.61
C LEU A 283 -5.76 0.45 22.73
N ALA A 284 -4.58 0.79 23.28
CA ALA A 284 -4.48 1.83 24.29
C ALA A 284 -5.09 3.14 23.78
N GLU A 285 -5.67 3.93 24.68
CA GLU A 285 -6.26 5.22 24.33
C GLU A 285 -7.40 5.15 23.28
N THR A 286 -8.06 3.99 23.13
CA THR A 286 -9.31 3.86 22.36
C THR A 286 -10.53 3.96 23.28
N PRO A 287 -11.69 4.47 22.81
CA PRO A 287 -12.92 4.47 23.59
C PRO A 287 -13.35 3.07 24.05
N LEU A 288 -13.06 2.03 23.26
CA LEU A 288 -13.29 0.63 23.62
C LEU A 288 -12.41 0.21 24.80
N ALA A 289 -11.12 0.55 24.84
CA ALA A 289 -10.23 0.18 25.94
C ALA A 289 -10.66 0.77 27.29
N ALA A 290 -11.39 1.89 27.27
CA ALA A 290 -11.94 2.52 28.47
C ALA A 290 -13.19 1.81 29.03
N THR A 291 -13.79 0.86 28.30
CA THR A 291 -15.00 0.16 28.79
C THR A 291 -14.64 -0.98 29.76
N PRO A 292 -15.40 -1.21 30.84
CA PRO A 292 -15.06 -2.21 31.86
C PRO A 292 -15.14 -3.66 31.35
N ASP A 293 -15.88 -3.89 30.26
CA ASP A 293 -16.13 -5.18 29.62
C ASP A 293 -15.24 -5.44 28.38
N ALA A 294 -14.33 -4.50 28.05
CA ALA A 294 -13.52 -4.54 26.84
C ALA A 294 -12.75 -5.86 26.69
N SER A 295 -12.01 -6.25 27.73
CA SER A 295 -11.20 -7.48 27.75
C SER A 295 -12.04 -8.73 27.49
N ALA A 296 -13.23 -8.84 28.08
CA ALA A 296 -14.10 -9.99 27.92
C ALA A 296 -14.64 -10.09 26.49
N ARG A 297 -15.12 -8.96 25.94
CA ARG A 297 -15.65 -8.90 24.56
C ARG A 297 -14.58 -9.16 23.51
N LEU A 298 -13.36 -8.70 23.75
CA LEU A 298 -12.24 -8.91 22.85
C LEU A 298 -11.70 -10.35 22.93
N ALA A 299 -11.71 -10.98 24.11
CA ALA A 299 -11.36 -12.39 24.26
C ALA A 299 -12.38 -13.32 23.57
N GLU A 300 -13.67 -12.96 23.58
CA GLU A 300 -14.69 -13.69 22.82
C GLU A 300 -14.47 -13.57 21.30
N LEU A 301 -14.19 -12.36 20.82
CA LEU A 301 -14.00 -12.09 19.39
C LEU A 301 -12.67 -12.65 18.84
N LEU A 302 -11.60 -12.52 19.62
CA LEU A 302 -10.21 -12.80 19.22
C LEU A 302 -9.51 -13.66 20.28
N PRO A 303 -9.94 -14.91 20.48
CA PRO A 303 -9.52 -15.75 21.61
C PRO A 303 -8.04 -16.15 21.62
N ARG A 304 -7.33 -15.94 20.51
CA ARG A 304 -5.91 -16.30 20.34
C ARG A 304 -4.97 -15.10 20.30
N VAL A 305 -5.51 -13.89 20.45
CA VAL A 305 -4.76 -12.64 20.31
C VAL A 305 -4.53 -12.04 21.70
N THR A 306 -3.27 -11.73 22.01
CA THR A 306 -2.92 -10.95 23.20
C THR A 306 -3.31 -9.50 22.96
N VAL A 307 -4.27 -9.01 23.73
CA VAL A 307 -4.76 -7.63 23.64
C VAL A 307 -4.13 -6.77 24.72
N VAL A 308 -3.53 -5.66 24.30
CA VAL A 308 -2.94 -4.64 25.18
C VAL A 308 -3.87 -3.42 25.18
N LEU A 309 -4.48 -3.12 26.32
CA LEU A 309 -5.44 -2.01 26.50
C LEU A 309 -4.84 -0.78 27.20
N SER A 310 -3.61 -0.90 27.73
CA SER A 310 -2.93 0.10 28.55
C SER A 310 -1.49 0.31 28.11
#